data_AF-A0A645HRC1-F1
#
_entry.id   AF-A0A645HRC1-F1
#
_cell.length_a   1.000
_cell.length_b   1.000
_cell.length_c   1.000
_cell.angle_alpha   90.00
_cell.angle_beta   90.00
_cell.angle_gamma   90.00
#
_symmetry.space_group_name_H-M   'P 1'
#
loop_
_entity.id
_entity.type
_entity.pdbx_description
1 polymer ?
#
loop_
_entity_poly.entity_id
_entity_poly.type
_entity_poly.pdbx_seq_one_letter_code
_entity_poly.pdbx_strand_id
1 'polypeptide(L)'
;MTDMGLIEPDNLLSPDDSKSWNSLDEDKKKEMDLRMAIYAAQVEQMDTNIGRLMGYLELNNLIENTIIIFLNDNGACAEGGMLGGGPATQLETEEG
;
A
#
# COMPACT_ATOMS: atom_id res chain seq x y z
N MET A 1 14.42 -17.91 -16.64
CA MET A 1 13.38 -18.07 -17.69
C MET A 1 14.01 -18.09 -19.08
N THR A 2 14.88 -17.13 -19.43
CA THR A 2 15.68 -17.16 -20.67
C THR A 2 16.65 -18.35 -20.72
N ASP A 3 17.45 -18.57 -19.67
CA ASP A 3 18.36 -19.74 -19.58
C ASP A 3 17.62 -21.09 -19.54
N MET A 4 16.32 -21.07 -19.24
CA MET A 4 15.45 -22.24 -19.22
C MET A 4 14.71 -22.44 -20.55
N GLY A 5 14.91 -21.56 -21.54
CA GLY A 5 14.23 -21.59 -22.84
C GLY A 5 12.73 -21.25 -22.78
N LEU A 6 12.26 -20.63 -21.69
CA LEU A 6 10.83 -20.30 -21.50
C LEU A 6 10.43 -18.95 -22.11
N ILE A 7 11.40 -18.06 -22.35
CA ILE A 7 11.19 -16.72 -22.87
C ILE A 7 12.32 -16.42 -23.87
N GLU A 8 11.99 -15.83 -25.02
CA GLU A 8 12.97 -15.38 -26.01
C GLU A 8 13.94 -14.36 -25.41
N PRO A 9 15.25 -14.40 -25.72
CA PRO A 9 16.24 -13.45 -25.19
C PRO A 9 15.90 -11.99 -25.47
N ASP A 10 15.19 -11.74 -26.58
CA ASP A 10 14.84 -10.40 -27.06
C ASP A 10 13.52 -9.88 -26.46
N ASN A 11 12.84 -10.68 -25.62
CA ASN A 11 11.67 -10.20 -24.89
C ASN A 11 12.14 -9.26 -23.76
N LEU A 12 12.08 -7.97 -24.04
CA LEU A 12 12.33 -6.91 -23.07
C LEU A 12 11.28 -6.95 -21.96
N LEU A 13 11.73 -6.67 -20.74
CA LEU A 13 10.82 -6.35 -19.64
C LEU A 13 10.02 -5.09 -19.98
N SER A 14 8.79 -5.01 -19.48
CA SER A 14 8.07 -3.75 -19.48
C SER A 14 8.90 -2.68 -18.74
N PRO A 15 8.82 -1.41 -19.16
CA PRO A 15 9.41 -0.32 -18.40
C PRO A 15 8.92 -0.34 -16.95
N ASP A 16 9.78 0.12 -16.04
CA ASP A 16 9.41 0.34 -14.64
C ASP A 16 8.22 1.30 -14.56
N ASP A 17 7.20 0.93 -13.80
CA ASP A 17 6.00 1.72 -13.55
C ASP A 17 6.13 2.59 -12.29
N SER A 18 7.33 2.67 -11.71
CA SER A 18 7.67 3.48 -10.55
C SER A 18 8.70 4.58 -10.87
N LYS A 19 8.72 5.62 -10.03
CA LYS A 19 9.77 6.65 -10.04
C LYS A 19 10.81 6.35 -8.97
N SER A 20 12.09 6.37 -9.34
CA SER A 20 13.18 6.24 -8.38
C SER A 20 13.17 7.39 -7.37
N TRP A 21 13.26 7.08 -6.08
CA TRP A 21 13.36 8.06 -4.98
C TRP A 21 14.46 9.11 -5.21
N ASN A 22 15.62 8.67 -5.70
CA ASN A 22 16.76 9.55 -5.94
C ASN A 22 16.58 10.49 -7.14
N SER A 23 15.55 10.26 -7.97
CA SER A 23 15.22 11.12 -9.11
C SER A 23 14.29 12.29 -8.74
N LEU A 24 13.74 12.28 -7.53
CA LEU A 24 12.82 13.31 -7.05
C LEU A 24 13.59 14.51 -6.48
N ASP A 25 13.04 15.71 -6.67
CA ASP A 25 13.48 16.89 -5.94
C ASP A 25 13.07 16.82 -4.46
N GLU A 26 13.67 17.69 -3.63
CA GLU A 26 13.48 17.64 -2.18
C GLU A 26 12.05 17.97 -1.74
N ASP A 27 11.33 18.83 -2.47
CA ASP A 27 9.95 19.17 -2.13
C ASP A 27 9.01 17.99 -2.44
N LYS A 28 9.23 17.30 -3.56
CA LYS A 28 8.51 16.09 -3.90
C LYS A 28 8.82 14.95 -2.95
N LYS A 29 10.07 14.79 -2.50
CA LYS A 29 10.43 13.81 -1.46
C LYS A 29 9.67 14.05 -0.15
N LYS A 30 9.59 15.30 0.31
CA LYS A 30 8.80 15.65 1.51
C LYS A 30 7.32 15.33 1.35
N GLU A 31 6.75 15.63 0.19
CA GLU A 31 5.37 15.28 -0.11
C GLU A 31 5.14 13.75 -0.06
N MET A 32 6.03 12.98 -0.71
CA MET A 32 5.92 11.51 -0.73
C MET A 32 6.15 10.88 0.65
N ASP A 33 7.07 11.44 1.45
CA ASP A 33 7.30 11.05 2.84
C ASP A 33 6.03 11.24 3.69
N LEU A 34 5.40 12.42 3.59
CA LEU A 34 4.14 12.70 4.28
C LEU A 34 3.02 11.75 3.86
N ARG A 35 2.87 11.51 2.55
CA ARG A 35 1.88 10.54 2.03
C ARG A 35 2.10 9.14 2.60
N MET A 36 3.35 8.69 2.66
CA MET A 36 3.68 7.39 3.24
C MET A 36 3.41 7.34 4.74
N ALA A 37 3.68 8.42 5.48
CA ALA A 37 3.34 8.52 6.90
C ALA A 37 1.82 8.44 7.15
N ILE A 38 1.03 9.13 6.32
CA ILE A 38 -0.44 9.06 6.37
C ILE A 38 -0.93 7.64 6.07
N TYR A 39 -0.40 7.01 5.02
CA TYR A 39 -0.75 5.63 4.68
C TYR A 39 -0.39 4.66 5.82
N ALA A 40 0.79 4.80 6.43
CA ALA A 40 1.18 4.00 7.60
C ALA A 40 0.22 4.20 8.78
N ALA A 41 -0.24 5.44 9.03
CA ALA A 41 -1.22 5.72 10.07
C ALA A 41 -2.58 5.04 9.79
N GLN A 42 -3.00 4.97 8.53
CA GLN A 42 -4.21 4.22 8.14
C GLN A 42 -4.07 2.72 8.42
N VAL A 43 -2.91 2.13 8.09
CA VAL A 43 -2.60 0.72 8.36
C VAL A 43 -2.57 0.44 9.86
N GLU A 44 -1.92 1.30 10.65
CA GLU A 44 -1.89 1.20 12.11
C GLU A 44 -3.29 1.21 12.72
N GLN A 45 -4.16 2.11 12.23
CA GLN A 45 -5.53 2.21 12.72
C GLN A 45 -6.37 0.97 12.35
N MET A 46 -6.13 0.40 11.16
CA MET A 46 -6.74 -0.86 10.75
C MET A 46 -6.28 -2.01 11.65
N ASP A 47 -4.97 -2.18 11.86
CA ASP A 47 -4.39 -3.23 12.70
C ASP A 47 -4.92 -3.16 14.14
N THR A 48 -4.93 -1.96 14.72
CA THR A 48 -5.50 -1.72 16.06
C THR A 48 -6.94 -2.21 16.17
N ASN A 49 -7.78 -1.93 15.16
CA ASN A 49 -9.19 -2.34 15.20
C ASN A 49 -9.38 -3.84 14.91
N ILE A 50 -8.53 -4.44 14.08
CA ILE A 50 -8.48 -5.90 13.92
C ILE A 50 -8.13 -6.55 15.27
N GLY A 51 -7.12 -6.04 15.98
CA GLY A 51 -6.77 -6.52 17.32
C GLY A 51 -7.95 -6.45 18.30
N ARG A 52 -8.77 -5.38 18.27
CA ARG A 52 -10.00 -5.29 19.07
C ARG A 52 -11.03 -6.36 18.70
N LEU A 53 -11.24 -6.61 17.41
CA LEU A 53 -12.15 -7.66 16.94
C LEU A 53 -11.68 -9.05 17.38
N MET A 54 -10.39 -9.34 17.23
CA MET A 54 -9.79 -10.60 17.66
C MET A 54 -9.94 -10.79 19.17
N GLY A 55 -9.62 -9.76 19.96
CA GLY A 55 -9.80 -9.79 21.42
C GLY A 55 -11.26 -10.03 21.83
N TYR A 56 -12.23 -9.48 21.09
CA TYR A 56 -13.64 -9.77 21.33
C TYR A 56 -13.98 -11.25 21.08
N LEU A 57 -13.50 -11.84 19.98
CA LEU A 57 -13.74 -13.25 19.67
C LEU A 57 -13.14 -14.19 20.73
N GLU A 58 -11.94 -13.88 21.21
CA GLU A 58 -11.26 -14.62 22.28
C GLU A 58 -12.03 -14.54 23.60
N LEU A 59 -12.39 -13.33 24.06
CA LEU A 59 -13.12 -13.12 25.32
C LEU A 59 -14.47 -13.84 25.36
N ASN A 60 -15.09 -14.07 24.20
CA ASN A 60 -16.38 -14.73 24.08
C ASN A 60 -16.26 -16.23 23.72
N ASN A 61 -15.05 -16.81 23.69
CA ASN A 61 -14.79 -18.20 23.30
C ASN A 61 -15.33 -18.56 21.90
N LEU A 62 -15.34 -17.60 20.97
CA LEU A 62 -15.85 -17.78 19.60
C LEU A 62 -14.74 -18.16 18.61
N ILE A 63 -13.48 -17.89 18.95
CA ILE A 63 -12.35 -17.97 18.02
C ILE A 63 -12.15 -19.37 17.42
N GLU A 64 -12.26 -20.43 18.23
CA GLU A 64 -12.01 -21.83 17.81
C GLU A 64 -12.95 -22.34 16.72
N ASN A 65 -14.14 -21.75 16.59
CA ASN A 65 -15.14 -22.13 15.58
C ASN A 65 -15.42 -21.00 14.58
N THR A 66 -14.46 -20.09 14.40
CA THR A 66 -14.57 -18.98 13.47
C THR A 66 -13.50 -19.06 12.39
N ILE A 67 -13.90 -18.98 11.12
CA ILE A 67 -12.96 -18.84 10.00
C ILE A 67 -12.63 -17.35 9.84
N ILE A 68 -11.33 -17.03 9.87
CA ILE A 68 -10.83 -15.67 9.64
C ILE A 68 -10.20 -15.63 8.25
N ILE A 69 -10.67 -14.68 7.43
CA ILE A 69 -10.12 -14.40 6.10
C ILE A 69 -9.73 -12.93 6.07
N PHE A 70 -8.46 -12.66 5.84
CA PHE A 70 -7.92 -11.31 5.69
C PHE A 70 -7.50 -11.11 4.23
N LEU A 71 -8.06 -10.10 3.57
CA LEU A 71 -7.90 -9.82 2.15
C LEU A 71 -7.83 -8.30 1.93
N ASN A 72 -7.17 -7.90 0.86
CA ASN A 72 -7.28 -6.57 0.26
C ASN A 72 -7.88 -6.72 -1.16
N ASP A 73 -8.63 -5.73 -1.60
CA ASP A 73 -9.22 -5.68 -2.94
C ASP A 73 -8.20 -5.21 -4.00
N ASN A 74 -7.29 -4.31 -3.61
CA ASN A 74 -6.22 -3.76 -4.44
C ASN A 74 -5.01 -3.28 -3.61
N GLY A 75 -3.91 -2.98 -4.31
CA GLY A 75 -2.72 -2.33 -3.72
C GLY A 75 -2.87 -0.80 -3.64
N ALA A 76 -1.77 -0.08 -3.44
CA ALA A 76 -1.80 1.38 -3.43
C ALA A 76 -2.40 1.95 -4.74
N CYS A 77 -3.25 2.98 -4.62
CA CYS A 77 -3.99 3.53 -5.75
C CYS A 77 -3.04 4.18 -6.78
N ALA A 78 -3.00 3.61 -7.99
CA ALA A 78 -2.21 4.12 -9.10
C ALA A 78 -2.92 5.21 -9.92
N GLU A 79 -4.17 5.57 -9.59
CA GLU A 79 -5.04 6.46 -10.40
C GLU A 79 -4.60 7.94 -10.46
N GLY A 80 -3.39 8.27 -9.99
CA GLY A 80 -2.76 9.59 -10.17
C GLY A 80 -1.41 9.57 -10.90
N GLY A 81 -0.99 8.42 -11.43
CA GLY A 81 0.33 8.21 -12.03
C GLY A 81 1.35 7.65 -11.02
N MET A 82 2.63 7.63 -11.42
CA MET A 82 3.71 6.91 -10.72
C MET A 82 4.00 7.37 -9.27
N LEU A 83 3.43 8.49 -8.84
CA LEU A 83 3.59 9.06 -7.48
C LEU A 83 2.26 9.19 -6.73
N GLY A 84 1.20 8.54 -7.21
CA GLY A 84 -0.14 8.64 -6.62
C GLY A 84 -0.90 9.91 -7.02
N GLY A 85 -2.14 10.01 -6.56
CA GLY A 85 -3.08 11.11 -6.87
C GLY A 85 -3.39 12.02 -5.68
N GLY A 86 -4.34 12.93 -5.87
CA GLY A 86 -4.78 13.90 -4.84
C GLY A 86 -3.85 15.11 -4.72
N PRO A 87 -4.37 16.33 -4.50
CA PRO A 87 -3.56 17.53 -4.39
C PRO A 87 -2.78 17.55 -3.08
N ALA A 88 -1.48 17.84 -3.14
CA ALA A 88 -0.60 17.91 -1.97
C ALA A 88 -1.11 18.87 -0.87
N THR A 89 -1.89 19.88 -1.26
CA THR A 89 -2.48 20.86 -0.34
C THR A 89 -3.59 20.29 0.55
N GLN A 90 -4.13 19.11 0.26
CA GLN A 90 -5.20 18.49 1.05
C GLN A 90 -4.69 17.45 2.06
N LEU A 91 -3.42 17.02 1.97
CA LEU A 91 -2.85 15.94 2.79
C LEU A 91 -2.97 16.14 4.30
N GLU A 92 -3.04 17.39 4.76
CA GLU A 92 -3.15 17.76 6.18
C GLU A 92 -4.52 18.35 6.53
N THR A 93 -5.54 18.07 5.71
CA THR A 93 -6.90 18.59 5.87
C THR A 93 -7.90 17.47 6.11
N GLU A 94 -9.12 17.82 6.53
CA GLU A 94 -10.22 16.85 6.66
C GLU A 94 -10.76 16.39 5.28
N GLU A 95 -10.39 17.04 4.19
CA GLU A 95 -10.77 16.66 2.83
C GLU A 95 -9.90 15.51 2.29
N GLY A 96 -8.69 15.33 2.82
CA GLY A 96 -7.74 14.28 2.44
C GLY A 96 -6.79 14.65 1.31
#